data_AF-A0A8C8T2D7-F1
#
_entry.id   AF-A0A8C8T2D7-F1
#
_cell.length_a   1.000
_cell.length_b   1.000
_cell.length_c   1.000
_cell.angle_alpha   90.00
_cell.angle_beta   90.00
_cell.angle_gamma   90.00
#
_symmetry.space_group_name_H-M   'P 1'
#
loop_
_entity.id
_entity.type
_entity.pdbx_description
1 polymer ?
#
loop_
_entity_poly.entity_id
_entity_poly.type
_entity_poly.pdbx_seq_one_letter_code
_entity_poly.pdbx_strand_id
1 'polypeptide(L)'
;MWELRSIAFSRAVLAEFLATLLFVFFGLGSALQWASSPPSVLQIAVAFGLGIGTLVQALGHVSGAHINPAVTVACLVGCHVSFLRAAFYVAAQLLGAVAGAAILHEITPVEIRGDLAVNALHNNATAGQAVTVELFLTMQLVLCIFASTDERRSDNLGSPALSIGFSVTLGHLLGIYFTGCSMNPARSLAPAVVTGKHATTGTQQHPPALAAPPPQEPPFPLFFLPALCSALFQLPQPSSCSVPTL
;
A
#
# COMPACT_ATOMS: atom_id res chain seq x y z
N MET A 1 -14.71 -9.27 -21.93
CA MET A 1 -15.97 -9.25 -21.15
C MET A 1 -16.27 -10.56 -20.42
N TRP A 2 -15.68 -11.71 -20.78
CA TRP A 2 -15.92 -13.00 -20.10
C TRP A 2 -15.31 -13.07 -18.69
N GLU A 3 -14.14 -12.46 -18.48
CA GLU A 3 -13.47 -12.41 -17.16
C GLU A 3 -14.38 -11.80 -16.06
N LEU A 4 -15.05 -10.68 -16.38
CA LEU A 4 -15.94 -9.95 -15.47
C LEU A 4 -17.15 -10.76 -15.01
N ARG A 5 -17.58 -11.75 -15.79
CA ARG A 5 -18.76 -12.58 -15.48
C ARG A 5 -18.40 -13.81 -14.65
N SER A 6 -17.12 -14.05 -14.40
CA SER A 6 -16.69 -15.22 -13.63
C SER A 6 -16.86 -14.99 -12.13
N ILE A 7 -17.28 -16.05 -11.43
CA ILE A 7 -17.35 -16.06 -9.96
C ILE A 7 -15.96 -15.88 -9.36
N ALA A 8 -14.93 -16.46 -9.99
CA ALA A 8 -13.53 -16.30 -9.56
C ALA A 8 -13.08 -14.84 -9.57
N PHE A 9 -13.40 -14.08 -10.62
CA PHE A 9 -13.11 -12.65 -10.69
C PHE A 9 -13.82 -11.88 -9.58
N SER A 10 -15.11 -12.11 -9.39
CA SER A 10 -15.89 -11.44 -8.33
C SER A 10 -15.34 -11.73 -6.94
N ARG A 11 -14.97 -12.99 -6.68
CA ARG A 11 -14.30 -13.41 -5.43
C ARG A 11 -12.97 -12.71 -5.23
N ALA A 12 -12.17 -12.59 -6.29
CA ALA A 12 -10.86 -11.94 -6.22
C ALA A 12 -10.97 -10.42 -5.93
N VAL A 13 -11.92 -9.74 -6.59
CA VAL A 13 -12.19 -8.31 -6.32
C VAL A 13 -12.69 -8.09 -4.89
N LEU A 14 -13.60 -8.95 -4.40
CA LEU A 14 -14.07 -8.89 -3.02
C LEU A 14 -12.94 -9.21 -2.01
N ALA A 15 -12.05 -10.15 -2.34
CA ALA A 15 -10.90 -10.47 -1.52
C ALA A 15 -9.94 -9.28 -1.41
N GLU A 16 -9.67 -8.55 -2.50
CA GLU A 16 -8.87 -7.31 -2.45
C GLU A 16 -9.54 -6.23 -1.60
N PHE A 17 -10.85 -6.03 -1.73
CA PHE A 17 -11.61 -5.11 -0.88
C PHE A 17 -11.46 -5.46 0.61
N LEU A 18 -11.73 -6.72 0.97
CA LEU A 18 -11.69 -7.18 2.36
C LEU A 18 -10.26 -7.15 2.91
N ALA A 19 -9.27 -7.54 2.11
CA ALA A 19 -7.87 -7.51 2.50
C ALA A 19 -7.44 -6.07 2.81
N THR A 20 -7.72 -5.10 1.92
CA THR A 20 -7.32 -3.71 2.16
C THR A 20 -8.08 -3.07 3.32
N LEU A 21 -9.36 -3.43 3.51
CA LEU A 21 -10.13 -3.04 4.69
C LEU A 21 -9.45 -3.46 5.98
N LEU A 22 -9.13 -4.75 6.11
CA LEU A 22 -8.50 -5.30 7.31
C LEU A 22 -7.09 -4.73 7.50
N PHE A 23 -6.30 -4.63 6.42
CA PHE A 23 -4.96 -4.06 6.45
C PHE A 23 -4.96 -2.64 7.01
N VAL A 24 -5.84 -1.77 6.49
CA VAL A 24 -5.92 -0.37 6.93
C VAL A 24 -6.48 -0.28 8.35
N PHE A 25 -7.51 -1.06 8.67
CA PHE A 25 -8.09 -1.10 10.01
C PHE A 25 -7.04 -1.45 11.08
N PHE A 26 -6.32 -2.57 10.92
CA PHE A 26 -5.33 -3.02 11.90
C PHE A 26 -4.05 -2.18 11.87
N GLY A 27 -3.57 -1.80 10.68
CA GLY A 27 -2.35 -1.02 10.52
C GLY A 27 -2.47 0.37 11.13
N LEU A 28 -3.50 1.14 10.75
CA LEU A 28 -3.72 2.47 11.31
C LEU A 28 -4.04 2.40 12.80
N GLY A 29 -4.88 1.46 13.24
CA GLY A 29 -5.25 1.32 14.65
C GLY A 29 -4.05 1.06 15.56
N SER A 30 -3.08 0.29 15.06
CA SER A 30 -1.82 0.01 15.77
C SER A 30 -0.82 1.17 15.75
N ALA A 31 -1.04 2.17 14.88
CA ALA A 31 -0.21 3.36 14.74
C ALA A 31 -0.76 4.61 15.47
N LEU A 32 -1.97 4.53 16.03
CA LEU A 32 -2.56 5.62 16.81
C LEU A 32 -1.75 5.90 18.10
N GLN A 33 -1.79 7.14 18.56
CA GLN A 33 -1.08 7.58 19.76
C GLN A 33 -1.85 7.20 21.03
N TRP A 34 -1.78 5.93 21.42
CA TRP A 34 -2.42 5.42 22.64
C TRP A 34 -1.80 6.04 23.90
N ALA A 35 -2.59 6.80 24.66
CA ALA A 35 -2.10 7.68 25.73
C ALA A 35 -1.26 6.99 26.82
N SER A 36 -1.61 5.75 27.20
CA SER A 36 -0.89 4.99 28.23
C SER A 36 0.34 4.24 27.69
N SER A 37 0.41 4.02 26.38
CA SER A 37 1.49 3.25 25.75
C SER A 37 1.65 3.70 24.29
N PRO A 38 2.36 4.81 24.05
CA PRO A 38 2.62 5.28 22.69
C PRO A 38 3.33 4.20 21.87
N PRO A 39 2.91 3.95 20.62
CA PRO A 39 3.49 2.88 19.83
C PRO A 39 4.93 3.19 19.43
N SER A 40 5.82 2.20 19.58
CA SER A 40 7.19 2.28 19.07
C SER A 40 7.23 2.09 17.55
N VAL A 41 8.28 2.58 16.90
CA VAL A 41 8.51 2.35 15.45
C VAL A 41 8.52 0.85 15.12
N LEU A 42 9.12 0.01 15.96
CA LEU A 42 9.14 -1.43 15.79
C LEU A 42 7.72 -2.03 15.87
N GLN A 43 6.90 -1.60 16.83
CA GLN A 43 5.53 -2.05 16.97
C GLN A 43 4.70 -1.73 15.73
N ILE A 44 4.79 -0.49 15.22
CA ILE A 44 4.08 -0.07 14.01
C ILE A 44 4.57 -0.90 12.82
N ALA A 45 5.89 -1.01 12.64
CA ALA A 45 6.48 -1.75 11.53
C ALA A 45 6.04 -3.22 11.51
N VAL A 46 6.06 -3.88 12.68
CA VAL A 46 5.61 -5.27 12.81
C VAL A 46 4.11 -5.39 12.60
N ALA A 47 3.29 -4.44 13.06
CA ALA A 47 1.84 -4.48 12.85
C ALA A 47 1.48 -4.41 11.35
N PHE A 48 2.08 -3.48 10.59
CA PHE A 48 1.86 -3.40 9.15
C PHE A 48 2.41 -4.61 8.40
N GLY A 49 3.60 -5.09 8.77
CA GLY A 49 4.21 -6.23 8.11
C GLY A 49 3.50 -7.56 8.39
N LEU A 50 3.13 -7.84 9.64
CA LEU A 50 2.31 -9.00 9.97
C LEU A 50 0.91 -8.87 9.37
N GLY A 51 0.32 -7.68 9.33
CA GLY A 51 -0.95 -7.45 8.64
C GLY A 51 -0.90 -7.90 7.17
N ILE A 52 0.13 -7.46 6.42
CA ILE A 52 0.32 -7.91 5.04
C ILE A 52 0.62 -9.40 4.98
N GLY A 53 1.53 -9.93 5.79
CA GLY A 53 1.88 -11.35 5.77
C GLY A 53 0.68 -12.25 6.05
N THR A 54 -0.14 -11.93 7.05
CA THR A 54 -1.37 -12.65 7.36
C THR A 54 -2.37 -12.60 6.22
N LEU A 55 -2.58 -11.44 5.61
CA LEU A 55 -3.55 -11.28 4.52
C LEU A 55 -3.08 -11.93 3.22
N VAL A 56 -1.78 -11.91 2.92
CA VAL A 56 -1.19 -12.66 1.80
C VAL A 56 -1.36 -14.16 2.05
N GLN A 57 -1.10 -14.65 3.26
CA GLN A 57 -1.32 -16.06 3.60
C GLN A 57 -2.79 -16.48 3.47
N ALA A 58 -3.72 -15.61 3.89
CA ALA A 58 -5.15 -15.91 3.91
C ALA A 58 -5.83 -15.77 2.55
N LEU A 59 -5.46 -14.76 1.75
CA LEU A 59 -6.19 -14.36 0.55
C LEU A 59 -5.34 -14.39 -0.73
N GLY A 60 -4.03 -14.65 -0.62
CA GLY A 60 -3.12 -14.69 -1.77
C GLY A 60 -3.53 -15.72 -2.81
N HIS A 61 -4.02 -16.89 -2.39
CA HIS A 61 -4.52 -17.93 -3.30
C HIS A 61 -5.86 -17.58 -3.99
N VAL A 62 -6.56 -16.52 -3.54
CA VAL A 62 -7.85 -16.07 -4.12
C VAL A 62 -7.64 -14.93 -5.11
N SER A 63 -6.88 -13.91 -4.73
CA SER A 63 -6.70 -12.69 -5.55
C SER A 63 -5.25 -12.38 -5.96
N GLY A 64 -4.26 -13.04 -5.35
CA GLY A 64 -2.87 -12.59 -5.34
C GLY A 64 -2.53 -11.68 -4.16
N ALA A 65 -3.53 -11.23 -3.38
CA ALA A 65 -3.39 -10.35 -2.22
C ALA A 65 -2.46 -9.17 -2.48
N HIS A 66 -2.81 -8.34 -3.47
CA HIS A 66 -2.02 -7.14 -3.79
C HIS A 66 -2.16 -6.11 -2.67
N ILE A 67 -3.38 -5.86 -2.20
CA ILE A 67 -3.74 -4.98 -1.06
C ILE A 67 -3.23 -3.53 -1.24
N ASN A 68 -2.75 -3.19 -2.43
CA ASN A 68 -1.96 -2.02 -2.70
C ASN A 68 -2.06 -1.63 -4.19
N PRO A 69 -2.54 -0.41 -4.51
CA PRO A 69 -2.59 0.06 -5.89
C PRO A 69 -1.22 0.07 -6.57
N ALA A 70 -0.14 0.37 -5.85
CA ALA A 70 1.23 0.37 -6.39
C ALA A 70 1.67 -1.03 -6.85
N VAL A 71 1.40 -2.05 -6.02
CA VAL A 71 1.68 -3.46 -6.35
C VAL A 71 0.81 -3.91 -7.53
N THR A 72 -0.46 -3.50 -7.56
CA THR A 72 -1.37 -3.84 -8.67
C THR A 72 -0.89 -3.25 -9.99
N VAL A 73 -0.44 -2.00 -10.00
CA VAL A 73 0.15 -1.37 -11.18
C VAL A 73 1.47 -2.05 -11.56
N ALA A 74 2.29 -2.44 -10.57
CA ALA A 74 3.51 -3.19 -10.85
C ALA A 74 3.21 -4.53 -11.53
N CYS A 75 2.23 -5.30 -11.03
CA CYS A 75 1.78 -6.54 -11.66
C CYS A 75 1.19 -6.31 -13.06
N LEU A 76 0.51 -5.19 -13.30
CA LEU A 76 -0.01 -4.83 -14.62
C LEU A 76 1.12 -4.62 -15.63
N VAL A 77 2.14 -3.84 -15.27
CA VAL A 77 3.29 -3.59 -16.15
C VAL A 77 4.17 -4.83 -16.30
N GLY A 78 4.28 -5.65 -15.24
CA GLY A 78 4.91 -6.96 -15.29
C GLY A 78 4.09 -8.02 -16.06
N CYS A 79 2.95 -7.64 -16.64
CA CYS A 79 2.05 -8.50 -17.43
C CYS A 79 1.48 -9.70 -16.65
N HIS A 80 1.39 -9.60 -15.32
CA HIS A 80 0.81 -10.63 -14.45
C HIS A 80 -0.72 -10.49 -14.30
N VAL A 81 -1.29 -9.31 -14.61
CA VAL A 81 -2.74 -9.07 -14.54
C VAL A 81 -3.24 -8.30 -15.77
N SER A 82 -4.50 -8.55 -16.14
CA SER A 82 -5.17 -7.78 -17.20
C SER A 82 -5.43 -6.33 -16.74
N PHE A 83 -5.49 -5.38 -17.68
CA PHE A 83 -5.84 -4.00 -17.37
C PHE A 83 -7.18 -3.88 -16.64
N LEU A 84 -8.19 -4.64 -17.06
CA LEU A 84 -9.50 -4.66 -16.40
C LEU A 84 -9.38 -5.15 -14.95
N ARG A 85 -8.69 -6.27 -14.71
CA ARG A 85 -8.47 -6.76 -13.35
C ARG A 85 -7.73 -5.75 -12.49
N ALA A 86 -6.68 -5.13 -13.02
CA ALA A 86 -5.94 -4.10 -12.32
C ALA A 86 -6.84 -2.91 -11.93
N ALA A 87 -7.70 -2.44 -12.83
CA ALA A 87 -8.63 -1.35 -12.54
C ALA A 87 -9.63 -1.71 -11.43
N PHE A 88 -10.21 -2.91 -11.47
CA PHE A 88 -11.14 -3.37 -10.44
C PHE A 88 -10.45 -3.61 -9.09
N TYR A 89 -9.22 -4.12 -9.09
CA TYR A 89 -8.42 -4.29 -7.88
C TYR A 89 -8.10 -2.95 -7.23
N VAL A 90 -7.63 -1.96 -8.01
CA VAL A 90 -7.37 -0.61 -7.50
C VAL A 90 -8.64 -0.01 -6.91
N ALA A 91 -9.78 -0.09 -7.61
CA ALA A 91 -11.05 0.41 -7.08
C ALA A 91 -11.44 -0.30 -5.77
N ALA A 92 -11.35 -1.63 -5.72
CA ALA A 92 -11.64 -2.42 -4.53
C ALA A 92 -10.72 -2.07 -3.34
N GLN A 93 -9.42 -1.90 -3.59
CA GLN A 93 -8.44 -1.53 -2.57
C GLN A 93 -8.73 -0.14 -2.01
N LEU A 94 -9.02 0.85 -2.86
CA LEU A 94 -9.35 2.22 -2.42
C LEU A 94 -10.63 2.24 -1.58
N LEU A 95 -11.69 1.55 -2.04
CA LEU A 95 -12.95 1.45 -1.31
C LEU A 95 -12.78 0.68 0.02
N GLY A 96 -12.03 -0.42 0.00
CA GLY A 96 -11.73 -1.24 1.17
C GLY A 96 -10.94 -0.44 2.20
N ALA A 97 -9.91 0.28 1.77
CA ALA A 97 -9.09 1.15 2.62
C ALA A 97 -9.95 2.20 3.33
N VAL A 98 -10.78 2.95 2.58
CA VAL A 98 -11.67 3.98 3.15
C VAL A 98 -12.66 3.35 4.14
N ALA A 99 -13.24 2.18 3.81
CA ALA A 99 -14.13 1.47 4.72
C ALA A 99 -13.40 1.05 6.02
N GLY A 100 -12.19 0.52 5.92
CA GLY A 100 -11.37 0.13 7.08
C GLY A 100 -11.03 1.32 7.98
N ALA A 101 -10.63 2.45 7.38
CA ALA A 101 -10.37 3.68 8.12
C ALA A 101 -11.64 4.27 8.74
N ALA A 102 -12.79 4.23 8.04
CA ALA A 102 -14.06 4.72 8.57
C ALA A 102 -14.56 3.89 9.76
N ILE A 103 -14.44 2.55 9.67
CA ILE A 103 -14.75 1.65 10.79
C ILE A 103 -13.81 1.94 11.97
N LEU A 104 -12.50 2.04 11.73
CA LEU A 104 -11.53 2.39 12.78
C LEU A 104 -11.88 3.73 13.43
N HIS A 105 -12.20 4.74 12.62
CA HIS A 105 -12.61 6.04 13.12
C HIS A 105 -13.83 5.89 14.04
N GLU A 106 -14.88 5.18 13.64
CA GLU A 106 -16.09 5.02 14.45
C GLU A 106 -15.84 4.33 15.80
N ILE A 107 -15.02 3.27 15.84
CA ILE A 107 -14.81 2.49 17.07
C ILE A 107 -13.81 3.11 18.05
N THR A 108 -12.94 4.00 17.59
CA THR A 108 -11.87 4.57 18.42
C THR A 108 -12.44 5.72 19.27
N PRO A 109 -12.03 5.97 20.51
CA PRO A 109 -12.44 7.17 21.25
C PRO A 109 -11.89 8.46 20.63
N VAL A 110 -12.65 9.56 20.66
CA VAL A 110 -12.30 10.84 20.01
C VAL A 110 -10.96 11.39 20.49
N GLU A 111 -10.63 11.14 21.75
CA GLU A 111 -9.41 11.58 22.41
C GLU A 111 -8.14 10.92 21.83
N ILE A 112 -8.29 9.73 21.23
CA ILE A 112 -7.17 8.92 20.71
C ILE A 112 -7.14 8.91 19.17
N ARG A 113 -8.30 9.11 18.50
CA ARG A 113 -8.41 9.11 17.03
C ARG A 113 -7.34 9.97 16.36
N GLY A 114 -7.06 11.15 16.90
CA GLY A 114 -6.05 12.07 16.38
C GLY A 114 -6.26 12.38 14.90
N ASP A 115 -5.21 12.25 14.10
CA ASP A 115 -5.26 12.36 12.64
C ASP A 115 -5.46 11.01 11.94
N LEU A 116 -5.83 9.95 12.67
CA LEU A 116 -6.02 8.60 12.15
C LEU A 116 -4.78 8.03 11.44
N ALA A 117 -3.58 8.44 11.89
CA ALA A 117 -2.29 8.01 11.34
C ALA A 117 -2.14 8.30 9.83
N VAL A 118 -2.60 9.48 9.41
CA VAL A 118 -2.34 10.03 8.06
C VAL A 118 -0.83 10.10 7.80
N ASN A 119 -0.42 9.75 6.58
CA ASN A 119 0.96 9.95 6.15
C ASN A 119 1.26 11.45 5.99
N ALA A 120 2.32 11.91 6.66
CA ALA A 120 2.76 13.29 6.65
C ALA A 120 4.29 13.38 6.61
N LEU A 121 4.82 14.51 6.13
CA LEU A 121 6.26 14.77 6.15
C LEU A 121 6.74 14.93 7.59
N HIS A 122 7.78 14.18 7.95
CA HIS A 122 8.39 14.19 9.27
C HIS A 122 9.83 14.72 9.22
N ASN A 123 10.36 15.13 10.38
CA ASN A 123 11.77 15.50 10.58
C ASN A 123 12.33 16.52 9.58
N ASN A 124 11.50 17.48 9.15
CA ASN A 124 11.83 18.51 8.15
C ASN A 124 12.30 17.94 6.80
N ALA A 125 11.90 16.72 6.45
CA ALA A 125 12.15 16.16 5.13
C ALA A 125 11.43 16.98 4.05
N THR A 126 12.11 17.23 2.93
CA THR A 126 11.49 17.89 1.78
C THR A 126 10.60 16.91 1.01
N ALA A 127 9.66 17.43 0.22
CA ALA A 127 8.81 16.59 -0.64
C ALA A 127 9.64 15.70 -1.58
N GLY A 128 10.71 16.24 -2.18
CA GLY A 128 11.60 15.46 -3.04
C GLY A 128 12.34 14.32 -2.31
N GLN A 129 12.79 14.56 -1.07
CA GLN A 129 13.37 13.51 -0.23
C GLN A 129 12.34 12.43 0.12
N ALA A 130 11.14 12.82 0.51
CA ALA A 130 10.06 11.90 0.82
C ALA A 130 9.65 11.03 -0.38
N VAL A 131 9.49 11.63 -1.56
CA VAL A 131 9.21 10.90 -2.80
C VAL A 131 10.32 9.90 -3.12
N THR A 132 11.58 10.32 -2.94
CA THR A 132 12.74 9.43 -3.16
C THR A 132 12.72 8.25 -2.19
N VAL A 133 12.44 8.49 -0.91
CA VAL A 133 12.33 7.41 0.09
C VAL A 133 11.20 6.46 -0.30
N GLU A 134 9.98 6.96 -0.53
CA GLU A 134 8.82 6.14 -0.90
C GLU A 134 9.05 5.31 -2.18
N LEU A 135 9.82 5.85 -3.13
CA LEU A 135 10.26 5.13 -4.32
C LEU A 135 11.06 3.88 -3.93
N PHE A 136 12.10 4.01 -3.10
CA PHE A 136 12.94 2.90 -2.67
C PHE A 136 12.19 1.89 -1.78
N LEU A 137 11.33 2.37 -0.87
CA LEU A 137 10.50 1.50 -0.03
C LEU A 137 9.57 0.64 -0.90
N THR A 138 8.85 1.26 -1.83
CA THR A 138 7.93 0.53 -2.72
C THR A 138 8.69 -0.38 -3.68
N MET A 139 9.88 0.04 -4.14
CA MET A 139 10.72 -0.76 -5.04
C MET A 139 11.15 -2.05 -4.36
N GLN A 140 11.70 -1.98 -3.15
CA GLN A 140 12.16 -3.18 -2.45
C GLN A 140 10.98 -4.13 -2.12
N LEU A 141 9.79 -3.58 -1.85
CA LEU A 141 8.57 -4.38 -1.65
C LEU A 141 8.18 -5.12 -2.93
N VAL A 142 8.07 -4.41 -4.05
CA VAL A 142 7.67 -5.02 -5.33
C VAL A 142 8.70 -6.06 -5.78
N LEU A 143 9.99 -5.80 -5.60
CA LEU A 143 11.06 -6.77 -5.85
C LEU A 143 10.88 -8.04 -5.01
N CYS A 144 10.59 -7.89 -3.71
CA CYS A 144 10.35 -9.03 -2.84
C CYS A 144 9.11 -9.82 -3.27
N ILE A 145 8.00 -9.14 -3.64
CA ILE A 145 6.77 -9.79 -4.10
C ILE A 145 7.06 -10.62 -5.35
N PHE A 146 7.67 -10.02 -6.39
CA PHE A 146 8.00 -10.75 -7.61
C PHE A 146 8.92 -11.93 -7.34
N ALA A 147 9.96 -11.77 -6.52
CA ALA A 147 10.86 -12.86 -6.16
C ALA A 147 10.16 -13.98 -5.36
N SER A 148 9.16 -13.64 -4.55
CA SER A 148 8.43 -14.57 -3.69
C SER A 148 7.30 -15.29 -4.41
N THR A 149 6.80 -14.74 -5.52
CA THR A 149 5.72 -15.33 -6.33
C THR A 149 6.19 -15.84 -7.69
N ASP A 150 7.49 -15.83 -7.96
CA ASP A 150 8.06 -16.36 -9.21
C ASP A 150 8.05 -17.89 -9.19
N GLU A 151 7.28 -18.51 -10.09
CA GLU A 151 7.18 -19.97 -10.24
C GLU A 151 8.50 -20.61 -10.72
N ARG A 152 9.39 -19.84 -11.35
CA ARG A 152 10.72 -20.32 -11.78
C ARG A 152 11.67 -20.53 -10.61
N ARG A 153 11.33 -19.96 -9.46
CA ARG A 153 12.16 -20.03 -8.26
C ARG A 153 11.90 -21.35 -7.53
N SER A 154 12.73 -22.35 -7.83
CA SER A 154 12.66 -23.69 -7.22
C SER A 154 13.34 -23.79 -5.84
N ASP A 155 14.07 -22.75 -5.42
CA ASP A 155 14.84 -22.72 -4.16
C ASP A 155 14.11 -21.99 -3.02
N ASN A 156 12.78 -21.83 -3.12
CA ASN A 156 11.96 -21.16 -2.12
C ASN A 156 11.98 -21.91 -0.77
N LEU A 157 13.02 -21.67 0.02
CA LEU A 157 13.14 -22.03 1.42
C LEU A 157 12.35 -20.99 2.23
N GLY A 158 11.06 -21.22 2.46
CA GLY A 158 10.25 -20.40 3.37
C GLY A 158 8.83 -20.12 2.91
N SER A 159 8.15 -19.20 3.60
CA SER A 159 6.79 -18.74 3.27
C SER A 159 6.85 -17.41 2.50
N PRO A 160 6.36 -17.35 1.24
CA PRO A 160 6.21 -16.10 0.49
C PRO A 160 5.47 -15.02 1.29
N ALA A 161 4.45 -15.42 2.05
CA ALA A 161 3.68 -14.51 2.88
C ALA A 161 4.52 -13.85 3.99
N LEU A 162 5.39 -14.62 4.66
CA LEU A 162 6.31 -14.07 5.66
C LEU A 162 7.36 -13.16 5.03
N SER A 163 7.94 -13.53 3.90
CA SER A 163 8.92 -12.69 3.19
C SER A 163 8.33 -11.34 2.80
N ILE A 164 7.13 -11.34 2.20
CA ILE A 164 6.43 -10.10 1.82
C ILE A 164 6.05 -9.28 3.06
N GLY A 165 5.58 -9.93 4.13
CA GLY A 165 5.29 -9.25 5.39
C GLY A 165 6.51 -8.58 6.01
N PHE A 166 7.64 -9.28 6.10
CA PHE A 166 8.90 -8.70 6.59
C PHE A 166 9.47 -7.62 5.68
N SER A 167 9.23 -7.70 4.37
CA SER A 167 9.56 -6.62 3.44
C SER A 167 8.80 -5.34 3.79
N VAL A 168 7.51 -5.43 4.13
CA VAL A 168 6.72 -4.28 4.60
C VAL A 168 7.22 -3.77 5.96
N THR A 169 7.56 -4.67 6.89
CA THR A 169 8.20 -4.30 8.17
C THR A 169 9.49 -3.51 7.93
N LEU A 170 10.36 -4.00 7.05
CA LEU A 170 11.62 -3.34 6.70
C LEU A 170 11.38 -1.93 6.17
N GLY A 171 10.41 -1.79 5.27
CA GLY A 171 10.05 -0.47 4.75
C GLY A 171 9.58 0.49 5.85
N HIS A 172 8.78 0.00 6.79
CA HIS A 172 8.29 0.80 7.93
C HIS A 172 9.40 1.19 8.92
N LEU A 173 10.37 0.30 9.17
CA LEU A 173 11.51 0.60 10.05
C LEU A 173 12.33 1.82 9.58
N LEU A 174 12.28 2.14 8.28
CA LEU A 174 12.91 3.33 7.71
C LEU A 174 11.89 4.46 7.44
N GLY A 175 10.82 4.16 6.71
CA GLY A 175 9.88 5.14 6.16
C GLY A 175 9.10 5.94 7.20
N ILE A 176 8.92 5.40 8.41
CA ILE A 176 8.18 6.09 9.48
C ILE A 176 8.84 7.44 9.82
N TYR A 177 10.16 7.52 9.76
CA TYR A 177 10.91 8.75 10.07
C TYR A 177 10.81 9.84 8.99
N PHE A 178 10.34 9.52 7.78
CA PHE A 178 10.26 10.48 6.67
C PHE A 178 8.81 10.86 6.34
N THR A 179 7.92 9.88 6.26
CA THR A 179 6.57 10.03 5.69
C THR A 179 5.48 9.36 6.53
N GLY A 180 5.84 8.76 7.67
CA GLY A 180 4.99 7.79 8.37
C GLY A 180 4.88 6.44 7.65
N CYS A 181 5.67 6.22 6.60
CA CYS A 181 5.70 5.05 5.72
C CYS A 181 4.36 4.78 5.01
N SER A 182 4.25 5.22 3.76
CA SER A 182 3.09 4.90 2.93
C SER A 182 3.26 3.53 2.30
N MET A 183 4.19 3.40 1.34
CA MET A 183 4.36 2.28 0.41
C MET A 183 3.10 1.90 -0.39
N ASN A 184 1.95 2.52 -0.10
CA ASN A 184 0.63 2.07 -0.50
C ASN A 184 -0.32 3.28 -0.63
N PRO A 185 -0.69 3.66 -1.86
CA PRO A 185 -1.60 4.78 -2.11
C PRO A 185 -2.98 4.64 -1.44
N ALA A 186 -3.53 3.43 -1.31
CA ALA A 186 -4.83 3.23 -0.66
C ALA A 186 -4.74 3.48 0.86
N ARG A 187 -3.66 3.03 1.49
CA ARG A 187 -3.37 3.29 2.92
C ARG A 187 -3.16 4.77 3.22
N SER A 188 -2.58 5.53 2.30
CA SER A 188 -2.46 6.99 2.47
C SER A 188 -3.78 7.71 2.24
N LEU A 189 -4.54 7.31 1.22
CA LEU A 189 -5.79 7.97 0.85
C LEU A 189 -6.87 7.80 1.92
N ALA A 190 -6.99 6.61 2.51
CA ALA A 190 -8.10 6.29 3.41
C ALA A 190 -8.23 7.23 4.63
N PRO A 191 -7.21 7.41 5.48
CA PRO A 191 -7.32 8.31 6.62
C PRO A 191 -7.37 9.78 6.17
N ALA A 192 -6.79 10.13 5.02
CA ALA A 192 -6.88 11.47 4.45
C ALA A 192 -8.33 11.84 4.09
N VAL A 193 -9.06 10.91 3.46
CA VAL A 193 -10.48 11.08 3.14
C VAL A 193 -11.34 11.13 4.39
N VAL A 194 -11.12 10.22 5.34
CA VAL A 194 -11.95 10.13 6.57
C VAL A 194 -11.76 11.34 7.48
N THR A 195 -10.54 11.88 7.58
CA THR A 195 -10.24 13.04 8.44
C THR A 195 -10.34 14.39 7.72
N GLY A 196 -10.54 14.39 6.39
CA GLY A 196 -10.52 15.60 5.56
C GLY A 196 -9.14 16.24 5.40
N LYS A 197 -8.06 15.54 5.78
CA LYS A 197 -6.67 16.03 5.67
C LYS A 197 -6.03 15.52 4.39
N HIS A 198 -5.92 16.38 3.37
CA HIS A 198 -5.08 16.09 2.21
C HIS A 198 -3.62 16.44 2.52
N ALA A 199 -2.67 15.68 1.94
CA ALA A 199 -1.23 15.87 2.10
C ALA A 199 -0.74 17.16 1.41
N THR A 200 -1.21 18.31 1.88
CA THR A 200 -0.68 19.67 1.71
C THR A 200 -1.57 20.59 2.53
N THR A 201 -1.29 20.70 3.83
CA THR A 201 -1.38 21.96 4.57
C THR A 201 -0.53 21.74 5.81
N GLY A 202 0.68 22.32 5.81
CA GLY A 202 1.38 22.52 7.06
C GLY A 202 0.47 23.35 7.96
N THR A 203 -0.15 22.72 8.95
CA THR A 203 -0.74 23.44 10.07
C THR A 203 0.42 23.90 10.95
N GLN A 204 1.20 24.86 10.45
CA GLN A 204 1.79 25.86 11.33
C GLN A 204 0.60 26.66 11.88
N GLN A 205 0.36 26.53 13.18
CA GLN A 205 -0.36 27.52 13.94
C GLN A 205 0.42 28.85 13.86
N HIS A 206 0.15 29.71 12.87
CA HIS A 206 0.37 31.17 12.95
C HIS A 206 -0.39 31.90 11.80
N PRO A 207 -0.86 33.16 11.99
CA PRO A 207 -1.90 33.83 11.20
C PRO A 207 -1.33 34.52 9.92
N PRO A 208 -2.19 35.10 9.05
CA PRO A 208 -2.01 35.05 7.61
C PRO A 208 -1.03 36.11 7.10
N ALA A 209 -0.08 35.68 6.27
CA ALA A 209 0.63 36.57 5.37
C ALA A 209 0.81 35.89 4.01
N LEU A 210 0.06 36.41 3.03
CA LEU A 210 0.37 36.47 1.60
C LEU A 210 1.58 35.63 1.13
N ALA A 211 1.33 34.41 0.70
CA ALA A 211 2.24 33.70 -0.19
C ALA A 211 1.40 33.00 -1.27
N ALA A 212 1.79 33.20 -2.52
CA ALA A 212 1.18 32.59 -3.70
C ALA A 212 1.03 31.06 -3.55
N PRO A 213 0.03 30.44 -4.19
CA PRO A 213 -0.13 28.99 -4.12
C PRO A 213 1.16 28.31 -4.62
N PRO A 214 1.76 27.39 -3.85
CA PRO A 214 2.90 26.63 -4.32
C PRO A 214 2.48 25.76 -5.52
N PRO A 215 3.42 25.47 -6.44
CA PRO A 215 3.12 24.72 -7.65
C PRO A 215 2.53 23.35 -7.30
N GLN A 216 1.44 23.00 -7.99
CA GLN A 216 0.85 21.66 -7.92
C GLN A 216 1.87 20.67 -8.48
N GLU A 217 2.50 19.88 -7.61
CA GLU A 217 3.46 18.86 -8.02
C GLU A 217 2.75 17.60 -8.53
N PRO A 218 3.34 16.91 -9.54
CA PRO A 218 2.67 15.86 -10.28
C PRO A 218 2.40 14.61 -9.43
N PRO A 219 1.45 13.74 -9.85
CA PRO A 219 1.15 12.51 -9.14
C PRO A 219 2.40 11.63 -9.03
N PHE A 220 2.54 10.97 -7.87
CA PHE A 220 3.54 9.95 -7.51
C PHE A 220 4.24 9.30 -8.73
N PRO A 221 5.58 9.23 -8.77
CA PRO A 221 6.33 8.61 -9.87
C PRO A 221 6.26 7.08 -9.77
N LEU A 222 5.06 6.51 -9.89
CA LEU A 222 4.79 5.07 -9.90
C LEU A 222 5.17 4.40 -11.23
N PHE A 223 5.43 5.18 -12.28
CA PHE A 223 5.59 4.65 -13.64
C PHE A 223 6.99 4.08 -13.98
N PHE A 224 8.05 4.42 -13.23
CA PHE A 224 9.41 3.96 -13.55
C PHE A 224 9.81 2.65 -12.85
N LEU A 225 9.12 2.24 -11.79
CA LEU A 225 9.46 1.07 -10.95
C LEU A 225 9.28 -0.30 -11.62
N PRO A 226 8.17 -0.56 -12.33
CA PRO A 226 7.86 -1.94 -12.73
C PRO A 226 8.78 -2.45 -13.85
N ALA A 227 9.20 -1.57 -14.77
CA ALA A 227 10.08 -1.92 -15.88
C ALA A 227 11.46 -2.41 -15.40
N LEU A 228 11.99 -1.80 -14.33
CA LEU A 228 13.28 -2.19 -13.75
C LEU A 228 13.20 -3.56 -13.05
N CYS A 229 12.12 -3.83 -12.33
CA CYS A 229 11.89 -5.13 -11.70
C CYS A 229 11.70 -6.23 -12.74
N SER A 230 10.90 -6.00 -13.78
CA SER A 230 10.72 -6.96 -14.87
C SER A 230 12.02 -7.23 -15.64
N ALA A 231 12.88 -6.23 -15.80
CA ALA A 231 14.20 -6.39 -16.41
C ALA A 231 15.15 -7.23 -15.53
N LEU A 232 15.13 -7.05 -14.21
CA LEU A 232 15.96 -7.82 -13.27
C LEU A 232 15.58 -9.30 -13.21
N PHE A 233 14.29 -9.63 -13.30
CA PHE A 233 13.81 -11.02 -13.29
C PHE A 233 13.78 -11.67 -14.68
N GLN A 234 14.27 -11.00 -15.74
CA GLN A 234 14.24 -11.51 -17.13
C GLN A 234 12.88 -12.14 -17.47
N LEU A 235 11.79 -11.47 -17.07
CA LEU A 235 10.45 -11.99 -17.36
C LEU A 235 10.26 -11.88 -18.89
N PRO A 236 9.93 -12.99 -19.59
CA PRO A 236 9.59 -12.88 -21.00
C PRO A 236 8.39 -11.95 -21.10
N GLN A 237 8.57 -10.81 -21.78
CA GLN A 237 7.46 -9.92 -22.11
C GLN A 237 6.49 -10.77 -22.94
N PRO A 238 5.29 -11.11 -22.44
CA PRO A 238 4.36 -11.86 -23.25
C PRO A 238 3.95 -10.96 -24.41
N SER A 239 3.85 -11.52 -25.62
CA SER A 239 3.45 -10.81 -26.84
C SER A 239 2.04 -10.19 -26.75
N SER A 240 1.31 -10.50 -25.68
CA SER A 240 0.05 -9.89 -25.26
C SER A 240 -0.22 -10.24 -23.78
N CYS A 241 -0.75 -9.31 -22.97
CA CYS A 241 -1.29 -9.58 -21.63
C CYS A 241 -2.53 -10.48 -21.71
N SER A 242 -2.37 -11.72 -22.13
CA SER A 242 -3.44 -12.71 -22.20
C SER A 242 -3.60 -13.38 -20.83
N VAL A 243 -4.81 -13.28 -20.30
CA VAL A 243 -5.30 -13.96 -19.08
C VAL A 243 -4.89 -15.44 -19.14
N PRO A 244 -4.26 -16.01 -18.09
CA PRO A 244 -4.05 -17.45 -18.04
C PRO A 244 -5.42 -18.12 -18.03
N THR A 245 -5.70 -18.92 -19.05
CA THR A 245 -6.79 -19.89 -19.04
C THR A 245 -6.45 -20.96 -18.02
N LEU A 246 -7.29 -21.11 -16.99
CA LEU A 246 -7.44 -22.36 -16.27
C LEU A 246 -7.91 -23.46 -17.22
#